data_AF-A0A1R1X2N4-F1
#
_entry.id   AF-A0A1R1X2N4-F1
#
_cell.length_a   1.000
_cell.length_b   1.000
_cell.length_c   1.000
_cell.angle_alpha   90.00
_cell.angle_beta   90.00
_cell.angle_gamma   90.00
#
_symmetry.space_group_name_H-M   'P 1'
#
loop_
_entity.id
_entity.type
_entity.pdbx_description
1 polymer ?
#
loop_
_entity_poly.entity_id
_entity_poly.type
_entity_poly.pdbx_seq_one_letter_code
_entity_poly.pdbx_strand_id
1 'polypeptide(L)'
;MGLLNLSVENPDVREVNRVSIKNAGVPPNLEEFSEDFSGKPNYSTFDMMSGYDQISLDLEPRDLFSLQTPLGLVRMTKLPMSWCNSVAVFQRLMNKVFFDYIPNCMGIFLDDGIIKGETTIGDHENIVVKGTDSFVDMKENLLPTEKEGIHK
;
A
#
# COMPACT_ATOMS: atom_id res chain seq x y z
N MET A 1 21.38 27.57 -11.31
CA MET A 1 21.19 26.90 -10.01
C MET A 1 20.01 25.96 -10.19
N GLY A 2 20.25 24.74 -10.67
CA GLY A 2 19.19 23.79 -11.00
C GLY A 2 18.65 23.18 -9.71
N LEU A 3 17.35 23.34 -9.46
CA LEU A 3 16.64 22.64 -8.41
C LEU A 3 16.73 21.14 -8.70
N LEU A 4 17.56 20.42 -7.94
CA LEU A 4 17.51 18.97 -7.87
C LEU A 4 16.21 18.61 -7.15
N ASN A 5 15.12 18.52 -7.92
CA ASN A 5 13.97 17.68 -7.58
C ASN A 5 14.44 16.22 -7.59
N LEU A 6 15.27 15.83 -6.63
CA LEU A 6 15.26 14.46 -6.15
C LEU A 6 13.94 14.36 -5.40
N SER A 7 12.89 13.93 -6.10
CA SER A 7 11.63 13.58 -5.47
C SER A 7 11.97 12.50 -4.44
N VAL A 8 12.05 12.89 -3.17
CA VAL A 8 12.32 11.98 -2.03
C VAL A 8 11.31 10.82 -2.03
N GLU A 9 10.15 11.05 -2.64
CA GLU A 9 9.06 10.11 -2.86
C GLU A 9 9.40 8.98 -3.85
N ASN A 10 10.35 9.18 -4.77
CA ASN A 10 10.66 8.19 -5.82
C ASN A 10 12.17 7.94 -5.97
N PRO A 11 12.79 7.25 -4.99
CA PRO A 11 14.21 6.90 -5.04
C PRO A 11 14.53 5.97 -6.22
N ASP A 12 15.75 6.07 -6.75
CA ASP A 12 16.27 5.05 -7.67
C ASP A 12 16.67 3.79 -6.90
N VAL A 13 15.82 2.76 -6.95
CA VAL A 13 16.00 1.50 -6.22
C VAL A 13 16.24 0.31 -7.15
N ARG A 14 16.67 0.53 -8.40
CA ARG A 14 16.90 -0.54 -9.38
C ARG A 14 17.86 -1.62 -8.86
N GLU A 15 18.92 -1.20 -8.19
CA GLU A 15 19.91 -2.10 -7.60
C GLU A 15 19.32 -2.92 -6.44
N VAL A 16 18.49 -2.28 -5.60
CA VAL A 16 17.77 -2.93 -4.50
C VAL A 16 16.78 -3.95 -5.05
N ASN A 17 16.02 -3.59 -6.09
CA ASN A 17 15.06 -4.48 -6.74
C ASN A 17 15.73 -5.72 -7.35
N ARG A 18 16.97 -5.60 -7.85
CA ARG A 18 17.71 -6.76 -8.40
C ARG A 18 18.08 -7.77 -7.32
N VAL A 19 18.39 -7.32 -6.11
CA VAL A 19 18.82 -8.18 -5.00
C VAL A 19 17.69 -8.52 -4.03
N SER A 20 16.51 -7.93 -4.21
CA SER A 20 15.32 -8.21 -3.40
C SER A 20 14.73 -9.56 -3.80
N ILE A 21 14.37 -10.38 -2.81
CA ILE A 21 13.46 -11.50 -3.03
C ILE A 21 12.09 -10.93 -3.38
N LYS A 22 11.56 -11.31 -4.54
CA LYS A 22 10.27 -10.82 -5.01
C LYS A 22 9.15 -11.48 -4.25
N ASN A 23 8.21 -10.67 -3.77
CA ASN A 23 6.99 -11.16 -3.17
C ASN A 23 6.16 -11.88 -4.26
N ALA A 24 5.68 -13.08 -3.95
CA ALA A 24 4.87 -13.89 -4.88
C ALA A 24 3.40 -13.45 -4.94
N GLY A 25 3.00 -12.46 -4.13
CA GLY A 25 1.68 -11.85 -4.15
C GLY A 25 1.36 -11.31 -5.54
N VAL A 26 0.38 -11.94 -6.20
CA VAL A 26 -0.12 -11.49 -7.49
C VAL A 26 -1.25 -10.50 -7.22
N PRO A 27 -1.28 -9.33 -7.88
CA PRO A 27 -2.45 -8.46 -7.87
C PRO A 27 -3.70 -9.24 -8.28
N PRO A 28 -4.90 -8.82 -7.82
CA PRO A 28 -6.14 -9.42 -8.28
C PRO A 28 -6.20 -9.42 -9.82
N ASN A 29 -6.74 -10.48 -10.42
CA ASN A 29 -7.01 -10.46 -11.85
C ASN A 29 -8.09 -9.41 -12.14
N LEU A 30 -7.85 -8.55 -13.13
CA LEU A 30 -8.73 -7.41 -13.41
C LEU A 30 -10.12 -7.87 -13.85
N GLU A 31 -10.22 -8.88 -14.72
CA GLU A 31 -11.49 -9.41 -15.20
C GLU A 31 -12.31 -9.98 -14.03
N GLU A 32 -11.72 -10.90 -13.25
CA GLU A 32 -12.36 -11.50 -12.07
C GLU A 32 -12.77 -10.43 -11.04
N PHE A 33 -11.89 -9.46 -10.79
CA PHE A 33 -12.19 -8.35 -9.90
C PHE A 33 -13.38 -7.53 -10.41
N SER A 34 -13.42 -7.20 -11.70
CA SER A 34 -14.50 -6.39 -12.29
C SER A 34 -15.84 -7.12 -12.31
N GLU A 35 -15.84 -8.44 -12.51
CA GLU A 35 -17.04 -9.27 -12.51
C GLU A 35 -17.76 -9.21 -11.16
N ASP A 36 -17.00 -9.08 -10.07
CA ASP A 36 -17.52 -9.00 -8.71
C ASP A 36 -18.33 -7.71 -8.42
N PHE A 37 -18.20 -6.69 -9.30
CA PHE A 37 -18.97 -5.44 -9.26
C PHE A 37 -20.08 -5.38 -10.33
N SER A 38 -20.19 -6.41 -11.18
CA SER A 38 -21.20 -6.45 -12.23
C SER A 38 -22.62 -6.47 -11.64
N GLY A 39 -23.53 -5.70 -12.25
CA GLY A 39 -24.94 -5.65 -11.84
C GLY A 39 -25.22 -4.86 -10.56
N LYS A 40 -24.22 -4.24 -9.93
CA LYS A 40 -24.43 -3.34 -8.77
C LYS A 40 -24.95 -1.98 -9.25
N PRO A 41 -25.95 -1.38 -8.57
CA PRO A 41 -26.60 -0.16 -9.06
C PRO A 41 -25.74 1.09 -8.85
N ASN A 42 -24.77 1.05 -7.94
CA ASN A 42 -23.78 2.08 -7.74
C ASN A 42 -22.48 1.48 -7.19
N TYR A 43 -21.43 2.29 -7.11
CA TYR A 43 -20.16 1.97 -6.48
C TYR A 43 -19.54 3.25 -5.93
N SER A 44 -18.76 3.11 -4.87
CA SER A 44 -17.94 4.20 -4.35
C SER A 44 -16.49 3.75 -4.28
N THR A 45 -15.60 4.61 -4.74
CA THR A 45 -14.16 4.36 -4.71
C THR A 45 -13.51 5.28 -3.68
N PHE A 46 -12.51 4.78 -2.99
CA PHE A 46 -11.64 5.60 -2.15
C PHE A 46 -10.18 5.24 -2.40
N ASP A 47 -9.33 6.24 -2.26
CA ASP A 47 -7.88 6.12 -2.37
C ASP A 47 -7.25 6.51 -1.03
N MET A 48 -6.24 5.74 -0.62
CA MET A 48 -5.43 6.04 0.57
C MET A 48 -4.29 6.95 0.15
N MET A 49 -4.57 8.25 0.05
CA MET A 49 -3.60 9.28 -0.35
C MET A 49 -2.28 9.13 0.43
N SER A 50 -1.16 9.03 -0.29
CA SER A 50 0.18 8.77 0.28
C SER A 50 0.25 7.51 1.15
N GLY A 51 -0.51 6.46 0.80
CA GLY A 51 -0.62 5.24 1.58
C GLY A 51 0.73 4.56 1.84
N TYR A 52 1.63 4.57 0.86
CA TYR A 52 3.00 4.04 1.00
C TYR A 52 3.81 4.76 2.09
N ASP A 53 3.67 6.09 2.21
CA ASP A 53 4.39 6.89 3.22
C ASP A 53 3.88 6.62 4.66
N GLN A 54 2.69 6.04 4.79
CA GLN A 54 2.16 5.61 6.08
C GLN A 54 2.80 4.30 6.56
N ILE A 55 3.29 3.45 5.64
CA ILE A 55 3.91 2.17 5.96
C ILE A 55 5.38 2.39 6.31
N SER A 56 5.77 1.94 7.50
CA SER A 56 7.17 2.05 7.94
C SER A 56 7.98 0.84 7.51
N LEU A 57 9.18 1.08 6.98
CA LEU A 57 10.17 0.03 6.74
C LEU A 57 10.74 -0.46 8.07
N ASP A 58 11.09 -1.75 8.13
CA ASP A 58 11.92 -2.28 9.20
C ASP A 58 13.26 -1.58 9.30
N LEU A 59 13.89 -1.65 10.47
CA LEU A 59 15.21 -1.07 10.71
C LEU A 59 16.31 -1.70 9.85
N GLU A 60 16.29 -3.03 9.69
CA GLU A 60 17.30 -3.78 8.92
C GLU A 60 17.42 -3.35 7.44
N PRO A 61 16.32 -3.31 6.65
CA PRO A 61 16.41 -2.98 5.23
C PRO A 61 16.65 -1.50 4.93
N ARG A 62 16.54 -0.56 5.90
CA ARG A 62 16.65 0.89 5.62
C ARG A 62 17.97 1.29 4.98
N ASP A 63 19.04 0.57 5.29
CA ASP A 63 20.37 0.85 4.75
C ASP A 63 20.43 0.61 3.24
N LEU A 64 19.61 -0.30 2.71
CA LEU A 64 19.47 -0.56 1.27
C LEU A 64 18.73 0.58 0.55
N PHE A 65 17.90 1.33 1.27
CA PHE A 65 17.17 2.49 0.78
C PHE A 65 17.83 3.81 1.19
N SER A 66 19.17 3.83 1.19
CA SER A 66 19.93 5.05 1.46
C SER A 66 19.95 5.99 0.25
N LEU A 67 19.76 7.29 0.49
CA LEU A 67 19.74 8.33 -0.54
C LEU A 67 20.87 9.32 -0.30
N GLN A 68 21.61 9.64 -1.37
CA GLN A 68 22.59 10.70 -1.35
C GLN A 68 21.88 12.05 -1.52
N THR A 69 21.98 12.91 -0.52
CA THR A 69 21.50 14.29 -0.58
C THR A 69 22.67 15.26 -0.51
N PRO A 70 22.49 16.55 -0.85
CA PRO A 70 23.50 17.58 -0.61
C PRO A 70 23.87 17.74 0.88
N LEU A 71 23.02 17.30 1.80
CA LEU A 71 23.25 17.35 3.25
C LEU A 71 23.92 16.08 3.80
N GLY A 72 24.17 15.08 2.95
CA GLY A 72 24.75 13.80 3.32
C GLY A 72 23.85 12.62 2.98
N LEU A 73 24.24 11.45 3.50
CA LEU A 73 23.51 10.21 3.32
C LEU A 73 22.33 10.14 4.30
N VAL A 74 21.12 10.00 3.77
CA VAL A 74 19.90 9.77 4.57
C VAL A 74 19.34 8.39 4.24
N ARG A 75 18.51 7.84 5.14
CA ARG A 75 17.89 6.53 4.95
C ARG A 75 16.39 6.69 4.88
N MET A 76 15.74 5.99 3.95
CA MET A 76 14.29 5.94 3.95
C MET A 76 13.78 5.15 5.16
N THR A 77 12.72 5.67 5.76
CA THR A 77 12.04 5.04 6.89
C THR A 77 10.65 4.55 6.52
N LYS A 78 10.18 4.93 5.33
CA LYS A 78 8.86 4.63 4.76
C LYS A 78 8.99 3.81 3.49
N LEU A 79 7.94 3.08 3.16
CA LEU A 79 7.88 2.17 2.03
C LEU A 79 8.05 2.95 0.70
N PRO A 80 9.10 2.73 -0.09
CA PRO A 80 9.33 3.48 -1.32
C PRO A 80 8.47 2.94 -2.46
N MET A 81 7.76 3.82 -3.19
CA MET A 81 6.87 3.41 -4.29
C MET A 81 7.60 2.63 -5.41
N SER A 82 8.88 2.92 -5.65
CA SER A 82 9.68 2.25 -6.69
C SER A 82 10.20 0.86 -6.33
N TRP A 83 10.02 0.40 -5.08
CA TRP A 83 10.46 -0.93 -4.67
C TRP A 83 9.53 -2.02 -5.18
N CYS A 84 10.11 -3.12 -5.67
CA CYS A 84 9.37 -4.16 -6.40
C CYS A 84 8.30 -4.90 -5.58
N ASN A 85 8.35 -4.80 -4.25
CA ASN A 85 7.39 -5.44 -3.35
C ASN A 85 6.38 -4.45 -2.74
N SER A 86 6.50 -3.14 -3.00
CA SER A 86 5.69 -2.13 -2.31
C SER A 86 4.19 -2.34 -2.50
N VAL A 87 3.76 -2.59 -3.73
CA VAL A 87 2.36 -2.88 -4.07
C VAL A 87 1.85 -4.12 -3.33
N ALA A 88 2.64 -5.20 -3.28
CA ALA A 88 2.23 -6.44 -2.61
C ALA A 88 2.09 -6.24 -1.10
N VAL A 89 2.99 -5.46 -0.49
CA VAL A 89 2.91 -5.09 0.93
C VAL A 89 1.67 -4.23 1.18
N PHE A 90 1.42 -3.22 0.35
CA PHE A 90 0.27 -2.32 0.49
C PHE A 90 -1.05 -3.10 0.35
N GLN A 91 -1.18 -3.90 -0.70
CA GLN A 91 -2.34 -4.76 -0.94
C GLN A 91 -2.61 -5.71 0.24
N ARG A 92 -1.57 -6.33 0.81
CA ARG A 92 -1.72 -7.22 1.96
C ARG A 92 -2.21 -6.48 3.20
N LEU A 93 -1.74 -5.25 3.43
CA LEU A 93 -2.22 -4.41 4.51
C LEU A 93 -3.69 -4.02 4.31
N MET A 94 -4.05 -3.56 3.11
CA MET A 94 -5.44 -3.21 2.78
C MET A 94 -6.39 -4.39 2.92
N ASN A 95 -5.98 -5.58 2.47
CA ASN A 95 -6.77 -6.81 2.65
C ASN A 95 -6.98 -7.18 4.12
N LYS A 96 -6.03 -6.86 5.02
CA LYS A 96 -6.17 -7.08 6.45
C LYS A 96 -7.10 -6.05 7.11
N VAL A 97 -6.92 -4.78 6.76
CA VAL A 97 -7.71 -3.67 7.29
C VAL A 97 -9.18 -3.82 6.92
N PHE A 98 -9.46 -4.23 5.69
CA PHE A 98 -10.81 -4.38 5.16
C PHE A 98 -11.29 -5.84 5.11
N PHE A 99 -10.63 -6.74 5.86
CA PHE A 99 -10.90 -8.18 5.83
C PHE A 99 -12.38 -8.50 6.04
N ASP A 100 -13.04 -7.81 6.99
CA ASP A 100 -14.45 -8.03 7.32
C ASP A 100 -15.42 -7.59 6.22
N TYR A 101 -14.98 -6.75 5.28
CA TYR A 101 -15.80 -6.20 4.19
C TYR A 101 -15.54 -6.90 2.86
N ILE A 102 -14.39 -7.55 2.69
CA ILE A 102 -14.00 -8.26 1.47
C ILE A 102 -14.48 -9.71 1.52
N PRO A 103 -15.01 -10.30 0.42
CA PRO A 103 -15.33 -9.65 -0.85
C PRO A 103 -16.76 -9.08 -0.89
N ASN A 104 -17.57 -9.30 0.15
CA ASN A 104 -19.02 -9.13 0.04
C ASN A 104 -19.47 -7.67 -0.14
N CYS A 105 -18.86 -6.75 0.60
CA CYS A 105 -19.22 -5.32 0.60
C CYS A 105 -18.26 -4.48 -0.25
N MET A 106 -17.03 -4.93 -0.45
CA MET A 106 -16.02 -4.19 -1.19
C MET A 106 -14.93 -5.10 -1.74
N GLY A 107 -14.11 -4.56 -2.64
CA GLY A 107 -12.87 -5.16 -3.11
C GLY A 107 -11.73 -4.14 -3.09
N ILE A 108 -10.49 -4.64 -3.04
CA ILE A 108 -9.26 -3.83 -3.13
C ILE A 108 -8.52 -4.21 -4.40
N PHE A 109 -8.15 -3.21 -5.20
CA PHE A 109 -7.31 -3.38 -6.37
C PHE A 109 -6.12 -2.44 -6.30
N LEU A 110 -4.94 -2.99 -6.02
CA LEU A 110 -3.72 -2.24 -5.79
C LEU A 110 -3.91 -1.27 -4.61
N ASP A 111 -3.98 0.03 -4.92
CA ASP A 111 -4.12 1.10 -3.95
C ASP A 111 -5.58 1.56 -3.77
N ASP A 112 -6.47 1.17 -4.69
CA ASP A 112 -7.86 1.59 -4.73
C ASP A 112 -8.78 0.61 -3.97
N GLY A 113 -9.63 1.16 -3.10
CA GLY A 113 -10.74 0.44 -2.48
C GLY A 113 -12.06 0.76 -3.18
N ILE A 114 -12.84 -0.26 -3.53
CA ILE A 114 -14.12 -0.12 -4.23
C ILE A 114 -15.23 -0.78 -3.41
N ILE A 115 -16.21 0.01 -2.97
CA ILE A 115 -17.38 -0.41 -2.21
C ILE A 115 -18.54 -0.68 -3.16
N LYS A 116 -19.19 -1.82 -2.98
CA LYS A 116 -20.32 -2.30 -3.78
C LYS A 116 -21.62 -1.65 -3.32
N GLY A 117 -22.35 -1.06 -4.27
CA GLY A 117 -23.52 -0.24 -4.03
C GLY A 117 -24.84 -0.93 -3.73
N GLU A 118 -24.86 -1.93 -2.85
CA GLU A 118 -26.13 -2.47 -2.33
C GLU A 118 -26.71 -1.63 -1.19
N THR A 119 -25.94 -0.63 -0.72
CA THR A 119 -26.22 0.17 0.49
C THR A 119 -26.31 1.67 0.19
N THR A 120 -26.62 2.49 1.19
CA THR A 120 -26.69 3.96 1.03
C THR A 120 -25.30 4.59 1.02
N ILE A 121 -25.17 5.82 0.49
CA ILE A 121 -23.89 6.57 0.51
C ILE A 121 -23.35 6.72 1.94
N GLY A 122 -24.23 6.92 2.94
CA GLY A 122 -23.82 6.99 4.34
C GLY A 122 -23.24 5.69 4.87
N ASP A 123 -23.69 4.53 4.37
CA ASP A 123 -23.11 3.24 4.71
C ASP A 123 -21.70 3.08 4.11
N HIS A 124 -21.48 3.62 2.90
CA HIS A 124 -20.16 3.61 2.26
C HIS A 124 -19.16 4.46 3.07
N GLU A 125 -19.55 5.67 3.48
CA GLU A 125 -18.72 6.52 4.32
C GLU A 125 -18.35 5.83 5.64
N ASN A 126 -19.30 5.13 6.27
CA ASN A 126 -19.05 4.39 7.50
C ASN A 126 -18.03 3.26 7.33
N ILE A 127 -18.03 2.55 6.18
CA ILE A 127 -17.04 1.52 5.88
C ILE A 127 -15.65 2.17 5.74
N VAL A 128 -15.54 3.28 5.01
CA VAL A 128 -14.26 3.99 4.83
C VAL A 128 -13.72 4.49 6.17
N VAL A 129 -14.56 5.10 7.00
CA VAL A 129 -14.14 5.62 8.32
C VAL A 129 -13.64 4.49 9.22
N LYS A 130 -14.41 3.40 9.36
CA LYS A 130 -14.01 2.24 10.20
C LYS A 130 -12.73 1.57 9.68
N GLY A 131 -12.58 1.46 8.38
CA GLY A 131 -11.36 0.95 7.76
C GLY A 131 -10.16 1.87 8.01
N THR A 132 -10.36 3.19 7.95
CA THR A 132 -9.30 4.16 8.24
C THR A 132 -8.86 4.08 9.70
N ASP A 133 -9.79 3.96 10.65
CA ASP A 133 -9.48 3.75 12.07
C ASP A 133 -8.69 2.45 12.26
N SER A 134 -9.16 1.35 11.64
CA SER A 134 -8.49 0.05 11.67
C SER A 134 -7.08 0.09 11.04
N PHE A 135 -6.90 0.89 9.98
CA PHE A 135 -5.59 1.11 9.35
C PHE A 135 -4.62 1.80 10.32
N VAL A 136 -5.10 2.82 11.06
CA VAL A 136 -4.29 3.52 12.06
C VAL A 136 -3.87 2.56 13.18
N ASP A 137 -4.79 1.74 13.68
CA ASP A 137 -4.48 0.76 14.71
C ASP A 137 -3.53 -0.34 14.21
N MET A 138 -3.77 -0.85 13.00
CA MET A 138 -2.94 -1.91 12.43
C MET A 138 -1.53 -1.44 12.11
N LYS A 139 -1.34 -0.24 11.53
CA LYS A 139 0.02 0.24 11.21
C LYS A 139 0.90 0.40 12.45
N GLU A 140 0.31 0.73 13.60
CA GLU A 140 1.01 0.85 14.88
C GLU A 140 1.38 -0.52 15.46
N ASN A 141 0.57 -1.54 15.16
CA ASN A 141 0.71 -2.90 15.68
C ASN A 141 1.27 -3.92 14.67
N LEU A 142 1.72 -3.47 13.48
CA LEU A 142 2.36 -4.34 12.49
C LEU A 142 3.52 -5.11 13.14
N LEU A 143 3.44 -6.45 13.11
CA LEU A 143 4.48 -7.31 13.62
C LEU A 143 5.78 -7.11 12.82
N PRO A 144 6.98 -7.28 13.42
CA PRO A 144 8.25 -7.17 12.70
C PRO A 144 8.40 -8.11 11.50
N THR A 145 7.61 -9.20 11.44
CA THR A 145 7.56 -10.14 10.31
C THR A 145 6.57 -9.71 9.21
N GLU A 146 5.74 -8.71 9.49
CA GLU A 146 4.81 -8.08 8.55
C GLU A 146 5.33 -6.75 8.04
N LYS A 147 6.32 -6.20 8.73
CA LYS A 147 7.27 -5.27 8.17
C LYS A 147 8.24 -6.11 7.33
N GLU A 148 8.41 -5.75 6.07
CA GLU A 148 9.18 -6.59 5.16
C GLU A 148 10.64 -6.15 5.13
N GLY A 149 11.51 -7.09 5.55
CA GLY A 149 12.94 -7.06 5.35
C GLY A 149 13.33 -7.83 4.08
N ILE A 150 14.37 -7.36 3.40
CA ILE A 150 15.02 -8.13 2.35
C ILE A 150 15.76 -9.29 3.03
N HIS A 151 15.18 -10.48 3.01
CA HIS A 151 15.91 -11.70 3.35
C HIS A 151 16.93 -11.94 2.24
N LYS A 152 18.22 -11.99 2.60
CA LYS A 152 19.31 -12.36 1.68
C LYS A 152 19.33 -13.85 1.40
#